data_AF-X1EYX5-F1
#
_entry.id   AF-X1EYX5-F1
#
_cell.length_a   1.000
_cell.length_b   1.000
_cell.length_c   1.000
_cell.angle_alpha   90.00
_cell.angle_beta   90.00
_cell.angle_gamma   90.00
#
_symmetry.space_group_name_H-M   'P 1'
#
loop_
_entity.id
_entity.type
_entity.pdbx_description
1 polymer ?
#
loop_
_entity_poly.entity_id
_entity_poly.type
_entity_poly.pdbx_seq_one_letter_code
_entity_poly.pdbx_strand_id
1 'polypeptide(L)'
;MEINEKDLKLIIESVLNKLESDKSDKKILGNSLNRPSSGQDGIFQEVDAAVDAAEAAHLELVKLTLEKRREIIRSIRKIIMSNLEEISKLAVEETTFGRVEDKIEKNRLAALKTPGV
;
A
#
# COMPACT_ATOMS: atom_id res chain seq x y z
N MET A 1 -12.34 -24.42 38.02
CA MET A 1 -12.88 -24.03 36.70
C MET A 1 -12.93 -25.32 35.89
N GLU A 2 -14.04 -26.04 35.96
CA GLU A 2 -14.20 -27.30 35.23
C GLU A 2 -14.62 -26.97 33.81
N ILE A 3 -13.78 -27.32 32.84
CA ILE A 3 -14.12 -27.20 31.42
C ILE A 3 -15.08 -28.35 31.11
N ASN A 4 -16.32 -28.02 30.77
CA ASN A 4 -17.37 -28.99 30.46
C ASN A 4 -17.13 -29.58 29.06
N GLU A 5 -17.28 -30.89 28.88
CA GLU A 5 -17.10 -31.56 27.57
C GLU A 5 -17.99 -30.95 26.47
N LYS A 6 -19.14 -30.38 26.84
CA LYS A 6 -20.02 -29.65 25.93
C LYS A 6 -19.36 -28.40 25.35
N ASP A 7 -18.60 -27.67 26.16
CA ASP A 7 -17.92 -26.45 25.73
C ASP A 7 -16.74 -26.79 24.81
N LEU A 8 -16.02 -27.87 25.11
CA LEU A 8 -14.94 -28.38 24.26
C LEU A 8 -15.48 -28.78 22.87
N LYS A 9 -16.65 -29.44 22.82
CA LYS A 9 -17.27 -29.85 21.56
C LYS A 9 -17.67 -28.64 20.70
N LEU A 10 -18.24 -27.59 21.31
CA LEU A 10 -18.59 -26.34 20.63
C LEU A 10 -17.34 -25.63 20.08
N ILE A 11 -16.24 -25.64 20.83
CA ILE A 11 -14.97 -25.06 20.37
C ILE A 11 -14.41 -25.86 19.18
N ILE A 12 -14.43 -27.19 19.23
CA ILE A 12 -13.96 -28.04 18.12
C ILE A 12 -14.80 -27.82 16.86
N GLU A 13 -16.12 -27.73 16.99
CA GLU A 13 -17.03 -27.48 15.87
C GLU A 13 -16.80 -26.11 15.23
N SER A 14 -16.58 -25.06 16.05
CA SER A 14 -16.27 -23.72 15.54
C SER A 14 -14.90 -23.64 14.84
N VAL A 15 -13.90 -24.39 15.32
CA VAL A 15 -12.57 -24.46 14.69
C VAL A 15 -12.62 -25.24 13.38
N LEU A 16 -13.35 -26.35 13.33
CA LEU A 16 -13.52 -27.14 12.10
C LEU A 16 -14.23 -26.33 11.00
N ASN A 17 -15.33 -25.64 11.34
CA ASN A 17 -16.04 -24.79 10.39
C ASN A 17 -15.15 -23.68 9.82
N LYS A 18 -14.27 -23.10 10.65
CA LYS A 18 -13.34 -22.05 10.21
C LYS A 18 -12.22 -22.59 9.31
N LEU A 19 -11.76 -23.82 9.55
CA LEU A 19 -10.77 -24.48 8.70
C LEU A 19 -11.37 -24.97 7.37
N GLU A 20 -12.66 -25.30 7.33
CA GLU A 20 -13.36 -25.64 6.10
C GLU A 20 -13.64 -24.39 5.25
N SER A 21 -14.03 -23.27 5.87
CA SER A 21 -14.19 -21.99 5.15
C SER A 21 -12.88 -21.50 4.53
N ASP A 22 -11.75 -21.62 5.25
CA ASP A 22 -10.42 -21.26 4.73
C ASP A 22 -9.96 -22.15 3.56
N LYS A 23 -10.52 -23.36 3.42
CA LYS A 23 -10.22 -24.27 2.30
C LYS A 23 -11.07 -23.97 1.07
N SER A 24 -12.30 -23.48 1.23
CA SER A 24 -13.14 -23.07 0.09
C SER A 24 -12.63 -21.82 -0.62
N ASP A 25 -12.00 -20.89 0.11
CA ASP A 25 -11.50 -19.64 -0.47
C ASP A 25 -10.23 -19.83 -1.34
N LYS A 26 -9.53 -20.96 -1.20
CA LYS A 26 -8.32 -21.26 -2.00
C LYS A 26 -8.60 -21.87 -3.39
N LYS A 27 -9.86 -22.12 -3.78
CA LYS A 27 -10.18 -22.83 -5.03
C LYS A 27 -10.75 -21.98 -6.18
N ILE A 28 -10.71 -20.64 -6.08
CA ILE A 28 -11.07 -19.73 -7.19
C ILE A 28 -10.00 -18.65 -7.36
N LEU A 29 -8.75 -19.05 -7.65
CA LEU A 29 -7.70 -18.13 -8.12
C LEU A 29 -7.19 -18.54 -9.51
N GLY A 30 -8.10 -19.06 -10.34
CA GLY A 30 -7.88 -19.29 -11.77
C GLY A 30 -8.81 -18.38 -12.57
N ASN A 31 -8.22 -17.45 -13.32
CA ASN A 31 -8.84 -16.53 -14.29
C ASN A 31 -9.70 -15.37 -13.75
N SER A 32 -9.04 -14.24 -13.47
CA SER A 32 -9.32 -12.93 -14.10
C SER A 32 -8.52 -11.84 -13.37
N LEU A 33 -7.26 -11.64 -13.74
CA LEU A 33 -6.52 -10.43 -13.36
C LEU A 33 -6.83 -9.31 -14.36
N ASN A 34 -8.12 -9.06 -14.60
CA ASN A 34 -8.58 -7.87 -15.30
C ASN A 34 -9.49 -7.09 -14.34
N ARG A 35 -8.95 -6.77 -13.16
CA ARG A 35 -9.56 -5.76 -12.29
C ARG A 35 -9.36 -4.41 -13.01
N PRO A 36 -10.42 -3.63 -13.28
CA PRO A 36 -10.30 -2.39 -14.01
C PRO A 36 -9.35 -1.44 -13.26
N SER A 37 -8.16 -1.21 -13.82
CA SER A 37 -7.38 -0.05 -13.42
C SER A 37 -8.16 1.18 -13.89
N SER A 38 -8.09 2.28 -13.15
CA SER A 38 -8.74 3.54 -13.55
C SER A 38 -8.10 4.17 -14.80
N GLY A 39 -7.20 3.45 -15.50
CA GLY A 39 -6.37 3.97 -16.58
C GLY A 39 -5.22 4.86 -16.11
N GLN A 40 -5.09 5.07 -14.79
CA GLN A 40 -4.03 5.87 -14.17
C GLN A 40 -3.07 4.98 -13.37
N ASP A 41 -1.77 5.20 -13.57
CA ASP A 41 -0.72 4.41 -12.92
C ASP A 41 -0.83 4.53 -11.38
N GLY A 42 -0.92 3.37 -10.71
CA GLY A 42 -0.97 3.29 -9.25
C GLY A 42 -2.32 3.60 -8.60
N ILE A 43 -3.39 3.81 -9.37
CA ILE A 43 -4.75 4.05 -8.85
C ILE A 43 -5.64 2.85 -9.17
N PHE A 44 -6.27 2.30 -8.13
CA PHE A 44 -7.13 1.11 -8.21
C PHE A 44 -8.51 1.43 -7.62
N GLN A 45 -9.55 0.79 -8.16
CA GLN A 45 -10.93 0.96 -7.67
C GLN A 45 -11.14 0.27 -6.31
N GLU A 46 -10.45 -0.86 -6.10
CA GLU A 46 -10.58 -1.69 -4.90
C GLU A 46 -9.26 -1.73 -4.12
N VAL A 47 -9.36 -1.70 -2.79
CA VAL A 47 -8.19 -1.68 -1.90
C VAL A 47 -7.36 -2.95 -2.05
N ASP A 48 -8.00 -4.13 -2.09
CA ASP A 48 -7.31 -5.40 -2.25
C ASP A 48 -6.49 -5.46 -3.56
N ALA A 49 -6.98 -4.83 -4.63
CA ALA A 49 -6.24 -4.74 -5.89
C ALA A 49 -4.97 -3.89 -5.77
N ALA A 50 -5.03 -2.79 -5.00
CA ALA A 50 -3.85 -1.98 -4.73
C ALA A 50 -2.82 -2.74 -3.88
N VAL A 51 -3.28 -3.51 -2.89
CA VAL A 51 -2.41 -4.32 -2.02
C VAL A 51 -1.74 -5.44 -2.82
N ASP A 52 -2.50 -6.20 -3.61
CA ASP A 52 -1.96 -7.28 -4.46
C ASP A 52 -0.88 -6.73 -5.43
N ALA A 53 -1.15 -5.58 -6.05
CA ALA A 53 -0.21 -4.93 -6.96
C ALA A 53 1.05 -4.41 -6.24
N ALA A 54 0.90 -3.85 -5.04
CA ALA A 54 2.01 -3.38 -4.22
C ALA A 54 2.90 -4.53 -3.75
N GLU A 55 2.33 -5.68 -3.38
CA GLU A 55 3.09 -6.88 -3.00
C GLU A 55 3.93 -7.39 -4.18
N ALA A 56 3.31 -7.53 -5.35
CA ALA A 56 4.03 -7.95 -6.56
C ALA A 56 5.16 -6.97 -6.92
N ALA A 57 4.91 -5.66 -6.88
CA ALA A 57 5.93 -4.64 -7.15
C ALA A 57 7.05 -4.65 -6.10
N HIS A 58 6.73 -4.89 -4.83
CA HIS A 58 7.73 -5.00 -3.76
C HIS A 58 8.69 -6.17 -4.00
N LEU A 59 8.15 -7.35 -4.38
CA LEU A 59 8.96 -8.53 -4.67
C LEU A 59 9.94 -8.29 -5.83
N GLU A 60 9.58 -7.48 -6.83
CA GLU A 60 10.51 -7.07 -7.88
C GLU A 60 11.50 -6.01 -7.40
N LEU A 61 11.05 -5.01 -6.63
CA LEU A 61 11.90 -3.95 -6.10
C LEU A 61 13.04 -4.48 -5.22
N VAL A 62 12.78 -5.48 -4.38
CA VAL A 62 13.80 -6.05 -3.48
C VAL A 62 14.86 -6.88 -4.22
N LYS A 63 14.56 -7.37 -5.42
CA LYS A 63 15.55 -8.05 -6.29
C LYS A 63 16.53 -7.06 -6.92
N LEU A 64 16.17 -5.76 -6.98
CA LEU A 64 17.01 -4.74 -7.58
C LEU A 64 18.20 -4.37 -6.70
N THR A 65 19.28 -3.94 -7.35
CA THR A 65 20.45 -3.42 -6.65
C THR A 65 20.13 -2.12 -5.90
N LEU A 66 20.97 -1.79 -4.91
CA LEU A 66 20.85 -0.51 -4.21
C LEU A 66 21.05 0.66 -5.17
N GLU A 67 21.91 0.53 -6.17
CA GLU A 67 22.17 1.53 -7.20
C GLU A 67 20.90 1.83 -8.00
N LYS A 68 20.15 0.79 -8.39
CA LYS A 68 18.90 0.98 -9.13
C LYS A 68 17.82 1.61 -8.26
N ARG A 69 17.70 1.19 -7.00
CA ARG A 69 16.78 1.82 -6.05
C ARG A 69 17.12 3.31 -5.82
N ARG A 70 18.40 3.65 -5.72
CA ARG A 70 18.86 5.06 -5.67
C ARG A 70 18.49 5.85 -6.92
N GLU A 71 18.53 5.24 -8.11
CA GLU A 71 18.08 5.87 -9.35
C GLU A 71 16.59 6.19 -9.30
N ILE A 72 15.76 5.23 -8.89
CA ILE A 72 14.30 5.41 -8.75
C ILE A 72 14.01 6.59 -7.82
N ILE A 73 14.65 6.64 -6.65
CA ILE A 73 14.45 7.70 -5.66
C ILE A 73 14.91 9.06 -6.18
N ARG A 74 16.05 9.12 -6.89
CA ARG A 74 16.51 10.36 -7.51
C ARG A 74 15.49 10.89 -8.51
N SER A 75 14.87 10.03 -9.30
CA SER A 75 13.80 10.42 -10.23
C SER A 75 12.58 10.96 -9.48
N ILE A 76 12.13 10.27 -8.42
CA ILE A 76 11.01 10.74 -7.59
C ILE A 76 11.31 12.10 -6.98
N ARG A 77 12.49 12.27 -6.35
CA ARG A 77 12.93 13.54 -5.76
C ARG A 77 12.98 14.67 -6.79
N LYS A 78 13.47 14.39 -8.00
CA LYS A 78 13.51 15.37 -9.09
C LYS A 78 12.10 15.87 -9.44
N ILE A 79 11.14 14.97 -9.61
CA ILE A 79 9.76 15.32 -9.93
C ILE A 79 9.12 16.11 -8.78
N ILE A 80 9.31 15.70 -7.52
CA ILE A 80 8.80 16.46 -6.36
C ILE A 80 9.36 17.88 -6.35
N MET A 81 10.67 18.04 -6.57
CA MET A 81 11.30 19.36 -6.60
C MET A 81 10.78 20.23 -7.76
N SER A 82 10.49 19.64 -8.93
CA SER A 82 9.92 20.35 -10.07
C SER A 82 8.47 20.82 -9.85
N ASN A 83 7.71 20.14 -8.99
CA ASN A 83 6.29 20.43 -8.74
C ASN A 83 6.02 20.93 -7.32
N LEU A 84 7.07 21.38 -6.62
CA LEU A 84 7.05 21.62 -5.17
C LEU A 84 6.00 22.65 -4.75
N GLU A 85 5.86 23.73 -5.51
CA GLU A 85 4.88 24.79 -5.24
C GLU A 85 3.45 24.30 -5.49
N GLU A 86 3.23 23.60 -6.60
CA GLU A 86 1.93 23.07 -7.00
C GLU A 86 1.38 22.09 -5.97
N ILE A 87 2.15 21.07 -5.59
CA ILE A 87 1.71 20.07 -4.60
C ILE A 87 1.45 20.70 -3.22
N SER A 88 2.20 21.76 -2.88
CA SER A 88 2.03 22.47 -1.60
C SER A 88 0.77 23.33 -1.59
N LYS A 89 0.45 23.95 -2.72
CA LYS A 89 -0.78 24.71 -2.92
C LYS A 89 -2.00 23.78 -2.90
N LEU A 90 -1.98 22.71 -3.70
CA LEU A 90 -3.06 21.71 -3.76
C LEU A 90 -3.38 21.15 -2.37
N ALA A 91 -2.36 20.85 -1.57
CA ALA A 91 -2.57 20.34 -0.20
C ALA A 91 -3.27 21.34 0.74
N VAL A 92 -3.03 22.65 0.61
CA VAL A 92 -3.77 23.66 1.39
C VAL A 92 -5.19 23.83 0.82
N GLU A 93 -5.35 23.84 -0.49
CA GLU A 93 -6.65 23.99 -1.15
C GLU A 93 -7.60 22.84 -0.82
N GLU A 94 -7.10 21.61 -0.84
CA GLU A 94 -7.88 20.42 -0.52
C GLU A 94 -8.21 20.30 0.97
N THR A 95 -7.23 20.51 1.84
CA THR A 95 -7.39 20.22 3.28
C THR A 95 -7.77 21.43 4.11
N THR A 96 -7.62 22.65 3.58
CA THR A 96 -7.71 23.94 4.29
C THR A 96 -6.74 24.12 5.45
N PHE A 97 -5.74 23.24 5.60
CA PHE A 97 -4.82 23.23 6.74
C PHE A 97 -3.41 23.70 6.42
N GLY A 98 -2.89 24.59 7.28
CA GLY A 98 -1.52 25.10 7.24
C GLY A 98 -1.33 26.24 6.23
N ARG A 99 -0.06 26.56 5.94
CA ARG A 99 0.36 27.59 4.98
C ARG A 99 1.14 26.98 3.83
N VAL A 100 1.04 27.58 2.64
CA VAL A 100 1.69 27.04 1.43
C VAL A 100 3.21 27.09 1.59
N GLU A 101 3.75 28.18 2.13
CA GLU A 101 5.18 28.41 2.32
C GLU A 101 5.79 27.36 3.26
N ASP A 102 5.11 27.06 4.36
CA ASP A 102 5.55 26.03 5.31
C ASP A 102 5.53 24.63 4.67
N LYS A 103 4.54 24.34 3.81
CA LYS A 103 4.48 23.07 3.08
C LYS A 103 5.58 22.97 2.01
N ILE A 104 5.94 24.07 1.35
CA ILE A 104 7.06 24.12 0.39
C ILE A 104 8.36 23.72 1.09
N GLU A 105 8.71 24.37 2.21
CA GLU A 105 9.95 24.06 2.91
C GLU A 105 9.93 22.65 3.53
N LYS A 106 8.77 22.20 4.04
CA LYS A 106 8.60 20.83 4.53
C LYS A 106 8.86 19.79 3.43
N ASN A 107 8.26 19.98 2.26
CA ASN A 107 8.41 19.06 1.13
C ASN A 107 9.83 19.11 0.55
N ARG A 108 10.47 20.30 0.49
CA ARG A 108 11.87 20.46 0.10
C ARG A 108 12.78 19.68 1.03
N LEU A 109 12.57 19.80 2.33
CA LEU A 109 13.34 19.08 3.33
C LEU A 109 13.18 17.56 3.16
N ALA A 110 11.94 17.08 3.02
CA ALA A 110 11.66 15.66 2.80
C ALA A 110 12.34 15.13 1.53
N ALA A 111 12.31 15.89 0.42
CA ALA A 111 12.93 15.49 -0.84
C ALA A 111 14.47 15.46 -0.76
N LEU A 112 15.10 16.41 -0.06
CA LEU A 112 16.55 16.59 -0.10
C LEU A 112 17.32 15.98 1.08
N LYS A 113 16.67 15.80 2.23
CA LYS A 113 17.36 15.45 3.49
C LYS A 113 16.93 14.11 4.10
N THR A 114 15.93 13.43 3.55
CA THR A 114 15.55 12.09 4.04
C THR A 114 16.70 11.09 3.79
N PRO A 115 17.28 10.47 4.83
CA PRO A 115 18.37 9.53 4.68
C PRO A 115 17.89 8.21 4.06
N GLY A 116 18.81 7.48 3.44
CA GLY A 116 18.58 6.13 2.94
C GLY A 116 18.43 6.01 1.42
N VAL A 117 18.20 4.75 1.04
CA VAL A 117 17.64 4.28 -0.23
C VAL A 117 16.30 3.69 0.13
#